data_AF-A0A7X7IDN3-F1
#
_entry.id   AF-A0A7X7IDN3-F1
#
_cell.length_a   1.000
_cell.length_b   1.000
_cell.length_c   1.000
_cell.angle_alpha   90.00
_cell.angle_beta   90.00
_cell.angle_gamma   90.00
#
_symmetry.space_group_name_H-M   'P 1'
#
loop_
_entity.id
_entity.type
_entity.pdbx_description
1 polymer ?
#
loop_
_entity_poly.entity_id
_entity_poly.type
_entity_poly.pdbx_seq_one_letter_code
_entity_poly.pdbx_strand_id
1 'polypeptide(L)' 'MPDTPIYLIDSNSLITPKATYYPMDLAPSFWASMSEKIQDGSIAILDLVKKEILQPSE' A
#
# COMPACT_ATOMS: atom_id res chain seq x y z
N MET A 1 2.43 10.71 22.45
CA MET A 1 2.40 9.86 21.25
C MET A 1 3.65 9.00 21.35
N PRO A 2 3.59 7.66 21.27
CA PRO A 2 4.84 6.92 21.23
C PRO A 2 5.61 7.35 19.98
N ASP A 3 6.95 7.39 20.07
CA ASP A 3 7.87 7.74 18.98
C ASP A 3 7.90 6.67 17.86
N THR A 4 6.75 6.08 17.54
CA THR A 4 6.64 5.06 16.51
C THR A 4 6.72 5.75 15.14
N PRO A 5 7.68 5.38 14.29
CA PRO A 5 7.81 5.97 12.97
C PRO A 5 6.57 5.65 12.13
N ILE A 6 6.10 6.64 11.37
CA ILE A 6 5.08 6.46 10.33
C ILE A 6 5.82 6.17 9.03
N TYR A 7 5.47 5.06 8.39
CA TYR A 7 6.02 4.68 7.10
C TYR A 7 5.18 5.28 5.98
N LEU A 8 5.83 6.05 5.10
CA LEU A 8 5.20 6.57 3.89
C LEU A 8 5.50 5.62 2.74
N ILE A 9 4.46 5.16 2.03
CA ILE A 9 4.63 4.26 0.89
C ILE A 9 4.37 4.97 -0.43
N ASP A 10 5.10 4.57 -1.47
CA ASP A 10 4.93 5.02 -2.85
C ASP A 10 4.01 4.07 -3.65
N SER A 11 3.60 4.48 -4.85
CA SER A 11 2.72 3.66 -5.70
C SER A 11 3.34 2.34 -6.12
N ASN A 12 4.67 2.25 -6.33
CA ASN A 12 5.32 1.00 -6.71
C ASN A 12 5.33 -0.02 -5.56
N SER A 13 5.24 0.43 -4.31
CA SER A 13 5.02 -0.43 -3.15
C SER A 13 3.66 -1.16 -3.18
N LEU A 14 2.74 -0.76 -4.06
CA LEU A 14 1.45 -1.43 -4.30
C LEU A 14 1.39 -2.09 -5.69
N ILE A 15 1.89 -1.43 -6.73
CA ILE A 15 1.80 -1.89 -8.12
C ILE A 15 2.72 -3.10 -8.37
N THR A 16 3.99 -3.02 -7.98
CA THR A 16 4.98 -4.07 -8.27
C THR A 16 4.63 -5.40 -7.57
N PRO A 17 4.31 -5.43 -6.26
CA PRO A 17 3.89 -6.66 -5.60
C PRO A 17 2.68 -7.30 -6.26
N LYS A 18 1.64 -6.51 -6.56
CA LYS A 18 0.43 -6.99 -7.23
C LYS A 18 0.74 -7.65 -8.57
N ALA A 19 1.67 -7.10 -9.34
CA ALA A 19 2.01 -7.55 -10.68
C ALA A 19 3.00 -8.73 -10.73
N THR A 20 3.70 -9.05 -9.64
CA THR A 20 4.83 -9.99 -9.67
C THR A 20 4.68 -11.14 -8.68
N TYR A 21 4.72 -10.87 -7.38
CA TYR A 21 4.85 -11.91 -6.34
C TYR A 21 3.65 -12.00 -5.37
N TYR A 22 2.85 -10.93 -5.24
CA TYR A 22 1.61 -10.91 -4.46
C TYR A 22 0.37 -10.50 -5.27
N PRO A 23 0.02 -11.22 -6.36
CA PRO A 23 -1.32 -11.10 -6.95
C PRO A 23 -2.42 -11.21 -5.87
N MET A 24 -3.50 -10.44 -5.99
CA MET A 24 -4.53 -10.39 -4.95
C MET A 24 -5.30 -11.71 -4.77
N ASP A 25 -5.40 -12.50 -5.82
CA ASP A 25 -5.99 -13.84 -5.83
C ASP A 25 -5.07 -14.91 -5.22
N LEU A 26 -3.75 -14.72 -5.33
CA LEU A 26 -2.74 -15.64 -4.81
C LEU A 26 -2.35 -15.35 -3.35
N ALA A 27 -2.26 -14.07 -2.98
CA ALA A 27 -1.75 -13.62 -1.67
C ALA A 27 -2.68 -12.61 -0.97
N PRO A 28 -3.97 -12.93 -0.75
CA PRO A 28 -4.91 -12.00 -0.11
C PRO A 28 -4.51 -11.64 1.33
N SER A 29 -3.86 -12.57 2.05
CA SER A 29 -3.40 -12.35 3.43
C SER A 29 -2.31 -11.28 3.54
N PHE A 30 -1.44 -11.15 2.53
CA PHE A 30 -0.44 -10.09 2.49
C PHE A 30 -1.12 -8.71 2.47
N TRP A 31 -2.11 -8.55 1.59
CA TRP A 31 -2.86 -7.30 1.45
C TRP A 31 -3.72 -7.00 2.69
N ALA A 32 -4.27 -8.03 3.34
CA ALA A 32 -4.98 -7.88 4.60
C ALA A 32 -4.05 -7.34 5.72
N SER A 33 -2.88 -7.94 5.91
CA SER A 33 -1.89 -7.47 6.89
C SER A 33 -1.41 -6.04 6.61
N MET A 34 -1.20 -5.69 5.32
CA MET A 34 -0.86 -4.32 4.94
C MET A 34 -2.01 -3.35 5.26
N SER A 35 -3.26 -3.74 4.99
CA SER A 35 -4.45 -2.95 5.32
C SER A 35 -4.55 -2.68 6.83
N GLU A 36 -4.26 -3.67 7.68
CA GLU A 36 -4.24 -3.49 9.14
C GLU A 36 -3.21 -2.42 9.56
N LYS A 37 -2.02 -2.42 8.94
CA LYS A 37 -0.96 -1.41 9.20
C LYS A 37 -1.28 -0.02 8.69
N ILE A 38 -2.15 0.10 7.69
CA ILE A 38 -2.67 1.39 7.25
C ILE A 38 -3.73 1.88 8.25
N GLN A 39 -4.61 0.98 8.69
CA GLN A 39 -5.70 1.31 9.63
C GLN A 39 -5.18 1.65 11.03
N ASP A 40 -4.11 1.00 11.50
CA ASP A 40 -3.48 1.28 12.79
C ASP A 40 -2.60 2.56 12.80
N GLY A 41 -2.45 3.21 11.63
CA GLY A 41 -1.70 4.46 11.47
C GLY A 41 -0.18 4.28 11.33
N SER A 42 0.32 3.04 11.28
CA SER A 42 1.75 2.77 11.04
C SER A 42 2.17 3.12 9.61
N ILE A 43 1.25 2.99 8.65
CA ILE A 43 1.50 3.29 7.23
C ILE A 43 0.58 4.43 6.76
N ALA A 44 1.18 5.45 6.16
CA ALA A 44 0.47 6.55 5.52
C ALA A 44 0.56 6.44 3.99
N ILE A 45 -0.54 6.75 3.31
CA ILE A 45 -0.64 6.83 1.86
C ILE A 45 -0.97 8.28 1.49
N LEU A 46 -0.17 8.89 0.62
CA LEU A 46 -0.45 10.22 0.11
C LEU A 46 -1.60 10.20 -0.90
N ASP A 47 -2.35 11.30 -0.97
CA ASP A 47 -3.35 11.50 -2.02
C ASP A 47 -2.76 11.41 -3.43
N LEU A 48 -1.47 11.73 -3.60
CA LEU A 48 -0.75 11.56 -4.86
C LEU A 48 -0.68 10.08 -5.29
N VAL A 49 -0.35 9.17 -4.37
CA VAL A 49 -0.30 7.72 -4.63
C VAL A 49 -1.68 7.21 -5.03
N LYS A 50 -2.73 7.68 -4.36
CA LYS A 50 -4.12 7.35 -4.73
C LYS A 50 -4.46 7.83 -6.14
N LYS A 51 -4.01 9.03 -6.54
CA LYS A 51 -4.22 9.55 -7.90
C LYS A 51 -3.47 8.70 -8.93
N GLU A 52 -2.21 8.35 -8.69
CA GLU A 52 -1.42 7.52 -9.60
C GLU A 52 -2.04 6.13 -9.81
N ILE A 53 -2.60 5.51 -8.77
CA ILE A 53 -3.21 4.17 -8.88
C ILE A 53 -4.58 4.21 -9.58
N LEU A 54 -5.35 5.28 -9.37
CA LEU A 54 -6.71 5.41 -9.92
C LEU A 54 -6.75 6.06 -11.31
N GLN A 55 -5.67 6.70 -11.74
CA GLN A 55 -5.55 7.21 -13.10
C GLN A 55 -5.07 6.10 -14.04
N PRO A 56 -5.70 5.92 -15.21
CA PRO A 56 -5.09 5.13 -16.27
C PRO A 56 -3.81 5.83 -16.71
N SER A 57 -2.71 5.09 -16.83
CA SER A 57 -1.51 5.57 -17.51
C SER A 57 -1.91 5.96 -18.95
N GLU A 58 -1.70 7.22 -19.32
CA GLU A 58 -1.87 7.69 -20.72
C GLU A 58 -0.93 6.97 -21.69
#